data_AF-A0A3B6TQ63-F1
#
_entry.id   AF-A0A3B6TQ63-F1
#
_cell.length_a   1.000
_cell.length_b   1.000
_cell.length_c   1.000
_cell.angle_alpha   90.00
_cell.angle_beta   90.00
_cell.angle_gamma   90.00
#
_symmetry.space_group_name_H-M   'P 1'
#
loop_
_entity.id
_entity.type
_entity.pdbx_description
1 polymer ?
#
loop_
_entity_poly.entity_id
_entity_poly.type
_entity_poly.pdbx_seq_one_letter_code
_entity_poly.pdbx_strand_id
1 'polypeptide(L)'
;MSFSVPGGLVDGFIQRSQGRLHYANFQRGGDSVIRLVVYVLNDYQSRKWILKHSIEASHIFRGMDAYLLGRFGWAAMDFGWIAIHPECNTIFFTAGCYTTFMCYNMDLRQVKVISNLEDGQPPYLPYVPLYAELQSLQI
;
A
#
# COMPACT_ATOMS: atom_id res chain seq x y z
N MET A 1 15.61 -14.39 11.31
CA MET A 1 14.73 -13.88 12.38
C MET A 1 13.30 -13.94 11.88
N SER A 2 12.33 -14.35 12.71
CA SER A 2 10.92 -14.46 12.35
C SER A 2 10.05 -13.49 13.15
N PHE A 3 8.99 -12.97 12.52
CA PHE A 3 7.98 -12.13 13.13
C PHE A 3 6.61 -12.46 12.53
N SER A 4 5.54 -12.31 13.31
CA SER A 4 4.17 -12.40 12.81
C SER A 4 3.76 -11.07 12.19
N VAL A 5 3.06 -11.11 11.06
CA VAL A 5 2.42 -9.91 10.51
C VAL A 5 1.10 -9.64 11.22
N PRO A 6 0.69 -8.37 11.40
CA PRO A 6 -0.68 -8.04 11.76
C PRO A 6 -1.66 -8.65 10.73
N GLY A 7 -2.80 -9.19 11.17
CA GLY A 7 -3.80 -9.80 10.28
C GLY A 7 -4.47 -8.80 9.33
N GLY A 8 -5.43 -9.24 8.52
CA GLY A 8 -6.25 -8.33 7.70
C GLY A 8 -7.18 -9.03 6.72
N LEU A 9 -7.85 -8.23 5.89
CA LEU A 9 -8.82 -8.70 4.90
C LEU A 9 -8.16 -9.12 3.58
N VAL A 10 -7.05 -8.47 3.22
CA VAL A 10 -6.28 -8.77 2.01
C VAL A 10 -4.90 -9.26 2.40
N ASP A 11 -4.23 -9.92 1.46
CA ASP A 11 -2.81 -10.21 1.57
C ASP A 11 -2.07 -8.86 1.69
N GLY A 12 -1.55 -8.60 2.89
CA GLY A 12 -0.85 -7.34 3.17
C GLY A 12 0.52 -7.31 2.50
N PHE A 13 1.06 -6.11 2.36
CA PHE A 13 2.31 -5.87 1.66
C PHE A 13 3.41 -5.39 2.60
N ILE A 14 4.58 -6.00 2.51
CA ILE A 14 5.75 -5.66 3.32
C ILE A 14 6.82 -5.04 2.42
N GLN A 15 7.31 -3.86 2.80
CA GLN A 15 8.47 -3.26 2.15
C GLN A 15 9.27 -2.42 3.13
N ARG A 16 10.57 -2.28 2.88
CA ARG A 16 11.41 -1.32 3.60
C ARG A 16 11.16 0.10 3.10
N SER A 17 10.89 1.01 4.03
CA SER A 17 10.76 2.46 3.79
C SER A 17 11.32 3.20 5.01
N GLN A 18 12.01 4.31 4.79
CA GLN A 18 12.60 5.17 5.82
C GLN A 18 13.47 4.37 6.80
N GLY A 19 14.28 3.46 6.25
CA GLY A 19 15.16 2.56 7.00
C GLY A 19 14.47 1.44 7.78
N ARG A 20 13.14 1.30 7.74
CA ARG A 20 12.36 0.39 8.59
C ARG A 20 11.40 -0.47 7.80
N LEU A 21 11.05 -1.64 8.33
CA LEU A 21 10.07 -2.50 7.68
C LEU A 21 8.67 -1.92 7.90
N HIS A 22 7.95 -1.70 6.81
CA HIS A 22 6.56 -1.27 6.82
C HIS A 22 5.69 -2.43 6.36
N TYR A 23 4.52 -2.56 6.97
CA TYR A 23 3.48 -3.49 6.56
C TYR A 23 2.19 -2.73 6.35
N ALA A 24 1.65 -2.77 5.13
CA ALA A 24 0.40 -2.15 4.76
C ALA A 24 -0.67 -3.22 4.50
N ASN A 25 -1.87 -3.01 5.02
CA ASN A 25 -3.01 -3.89 4.77
C ASN A 25 -4.33 -3.11 4.89
N PHE A 26 -5.41 -3.62 4.29
CA PHE A 26 -6.77 -3.27 4.66
C PHE A 26 -7.29 -4.21 5.76
N GLN A 27 -7.77 -3.65 6.85
CA GLN A 27 -8.35 -4.40 7.97
C GLN A 27 -9.79 -4.00 8.23
N ARG A 28 -10.60 -4.95 8.70
CA ARG A 28 -11.96 -4.67 9.21
C ARG A 28 -11.89 -4.41 10.71
N GLY A 29 -12.32 -3.23 11.13
CA GLY A 29 -12.51 -2.91 12.54
C GLY A 29 -13.71 -3.65 13.16
N GLY A 30 -13.82 -3.61 14.49
CA GLY A 30 -14.97 -4.17 15.21
C GLY A 30 -16.31 -3.50 14.87
N ASP A 31 -16.26 -2.29 14.32
CA ASP A 31 -17.38 -1.50 13.80
C ASP A 31 -17.74 -1.86 12.34
N SER A 32 -17.17 -2.93 11.79
CA SER A 32 -17.28 -3.32 10.37
C SER A 32 -16.68 -2.34 9.36
N VAL A 33 -16.03 -1.26 9.79
CA VAL A 33 -15.41 -0.28 8.90
C VAL A 33 -14.06 -0.81 8.40
N ILE A 34 -13.85 -0.71 7.09
CA ILE A 34 -12.60 -1.10 6.44
C ILE A 34 -11.62 0.06 6.52
N ARG A 35 -10.39 -0.22 6.98
CA ARG A 35 -9.34 0.78 7.16
C ARG A 35 -8.06 0.35 6.47
N LEU A 36 -7.43 1.27 5.75
CA LEU A 36 -6.01 1.14 5.40
C LEU A 36 -5.22 1.35 6.69
N VAL A 37 -4.42 0.36 7.06
CA VAL A 37 -3.50 0.43 8.19
C VAL A 37 -2.09 0.22 7.71
N VAL A 38 -1.16 0.96 8.31
CA VAL A 38 0.27 0.84 8.05
C VAL A 38 0.97 0.68 9.39
N TYR A 39 1.68 -0.43 9.54
CA TYR A 39 2.49 -0.72 10.70
C TYR A 39 3.97 -0.59 10.37
N VAL A 40 4.77 -0.26 11.39
CA VAL A 40 6.22 -0.21 11.30
C VAL A 40 6.83 -1.15 12.33
N LEU A 41 7.78 -1.95 11.87
CA LEU A 41 8.68 -2.71 12.73
C LEU A 41 9.91 -1.84 12.99
N ASN A 42 9.91 -1.12 14.10
CA ASN A 42 10.96 -0.14 14.44
C ASN A 42 12.22 -0.83 15.01
N ASP A 43 12.02 -1.82 15.87
CA ASP A 43 13.09 -2.65 16.44
C ASP A 43 12.82 -4.13 16.13
N TYR A 44 13.71 -4.72 15.34
CA TYR A 44 13.65 -6.12 14.96
C TYR A 44 13.80 -7.05 16.17
N GLN A 45 14.50 -6.64 17.23
CA GLN A 45 14.65 -7.44 18.45
C GLN A 45 13.33 -7.52 19.21
N SER A 46 12.62 -6.40 19.34
CA SER A 46 11.29 -6.37 19.95
C SER A 46 10.25 -7.21 19.19
N ARG A 47 10.41 -7.37 17.86
CA ARG A 47 9.45 -8.02 16.95
C ARG A 47 8.04 -7.42 17.01
N LYS A 48 7.89 -6.20 17.54
CA LYS A 48 6.60 -5.53 17.73
C LYS A 48 6.32 -4.54 16.61
N TRP A 49 5.19 -4.75 15.96
CA TRP A 49 4.62 -3.82 15.00
C TRP A 49 3.93 -2.65 15.72
N ILE A 50 4.26 -1.42 15.32
CA ILE A 50 3.66 -0.20 15.84
C ILE A 50 2.78 0.40 14.75
N LEU A 51 1.54 0.77 15.08
CA LEU A 51 0.64 1.42 14.13
C LEU A 51 1.18 2.82 13.79
N LYS A 52 1.53 3.05 12.52
CA LYS A 52 1.99 4.35 12.00
C LYS A 52 0.85 5.15 11.39
N HIS A 53 -0.02 4.49 10.63
CA HIS A 53 -1.11 5.17 9.92
C HIS A 53 -2.38 4.33 9.94
N SER A 54 -3.53 5.01 10.05
CA SER A 54 -4.85 4.40 9.92
C SER A 54 -5.83 5.40 9.33
N ILE A 55 -6.58 4.98 8.32
CA ILE A 55 -7.63 5.78 7.70
C ILE A 55 -8.71 4.87 7.13
N GLU A 56 -9.96 5.32 7.19
CA GLU A 56 -11.09 4.58 6.60
C GLU A 56 -10.99 4.58 5.09
N ALA A 57 -11.26 3.43 4.48
CA ALA A 57 -11.19 3.28 3.04
C ALA A 57 -12.16 4.25 2.33
N SER A 58 -13.36 4.47 2.90
CA SER A 58 -14.33 5.46 2.42
C SER A 58 -13.75 6.88 2.30
N HIS A 59 -12.83 7.28 3.18
CA HIS A 59 -12.17 8.59 3.08
C HIS A 59 -11.09 8.62 1.99
N ILE A 60 -10.40 7.50 1.76
CA ILE A 60 -9.42 7.39 0.67
C ILE A 60 -10.15 7.50 -0.68
N PHE A 61 -11.20 6.71 -0.88
CA PHE A 61 -11.86 6.58 -2.18
C PHE A 61 -13.10 7.46 -2.34
N ARG A 62 -13.27 8.48 -1.49
CA ARG A 62 -14.42 9.39 -1.52
C ARG A 62 -14.59 9.98 -2.92
N GLY A 63 -15.76 9.75 -3.53
CA GLY A 63 -16.08 10.24 -4.87
C GLY A 63 -15.52 9.36 -6.01
N MET A 64 -14.82 8.28 -5.67
CA MET A 64 -14.41 7.20 -6.57
C MET A 64 -15.25 5.93 -6.34
N ASP A 65 -16.19 5.98 -5.39
CA ASP A 65 -17.01 4.86 -4.91
C ASP A 65 -17.74 4.15 -6.07
N ALA A 66 -18.42 4.89 -6.93
CA ALA A 66 -19.15 4.32 -8.07
C ALA A 66 -18.22 3.66 -9.11
N TYR A 67 -16.98 4.15 -9.23
CA TYR A 67 -15.99 3.68 -10.20
C TYR A 67 -15.23 2.44 -9.69
N LEU A 68 -14.96 2.36 -8.38
CA LEU A 68 -14.10 1.34 -7.78
C LEU A 68 -14.87 0.21 -7.06
N LEU A 69 -16.09 0.45 -6.56
CA LEU A 69 -16.81 -0.50 -5.72
C LEU A 69 -17.81 -1.38 -6.48
N GLY A 70 -18.19 -0.99 -7.70
CA GLY A 70 -19.17 -1.73 -8.52
C GLY A 70 -20.45 -2.10 -7.76
N ARG A 71 -21.12 -3.18 -8.18
CA ARG A 71 -22.38 -3.67 -7.58
C ARG A 71 -22.19 -4.49 -6.30
N PHE A 72 -20.98 -4.94 -6.04
CA PHE A 72 -20.63 -5.84 -4.95
C PHE A 72 -19.96 -5.14 -3.75
N GLY A 73 -19.79 -3.82 -3.84
CA GLY A 73 -19.27 -2.98 -2.77
C GLY A 73 -17.80 -3.27 -2.43
N TRP A 74 -17.39 -2.87 -1.23
CA TRP A 74 -16.03 -3.02 -0.73
C TRP A 74 -15.52 -4.47 -0.68
N ALA A 75 -16.43 -5.45 -0.76
CA ALA A 75 -16.12 -6.88 -0.70
C ALA A 75 -15.61 -7.46 -2.03
N ALA A 76 -15.83 -6.78 -3.16
CA ALA A 76 -15.30 -7.15 -4.47
C ALA A 76 -14.22 -6.20 -4.98
N MET A 77 -13.68 -5.38 -4.07
CA MET A 77 -12.69 -4.39 -4.41
C MET A 77 -11.35 -5.12 -4.49
N ASP A 78 -10.99 -5.54 -5.70
CA ASP A 78 -9.72 -6.19 -5.99
C ASP A 78 -8.56 -5.18 -5.90
N PHE A 79 -7.57 -5.49 -5.05
CA PHE A 79 -6.38 -4.66 -4.82
C PHE A 79 -5.09 -5.36 -5.16
N GLY A 80 -4.23 -4.66 -5.89
CA GLY A 80 -2.84 -5.04 -6.07
C GLY A 80 -1.92 -4.07 -5.34
N TRP A 81 -1.15 -4.56 -4.37
CA TRP A 81 -0.05 -3.75 -3.81
C TRP A 81 1.08 -3.64 -4.83
N ILE A 82 1.66 -2.45 -4.96
CA ILE A 82 2.79 -2.21 -5.86
C ILE A 82 4.04 -1.92 -5.04
N ALA A 83 4.02 -0.85 -4.25
CA ALA A 83 5.20 -0.40 -3.51
C ALA A 83 4.86 0.56 -2.37
N ILE A 84 5.77 0.66 -1.41
CA ILE A 84 5.85 1.79 -0.47
C ILE A 84 7.05 2.63 -0.87
N HIS A 85 6.89 3.94 -1.00
CA HIS A 85 8.00 4.81 -1.39
C HIS A 85 9.15 4.67 -0.38
N PRO A 86 10.41 4.48 -0.83
CA PRO A 86 11.52 4.18 0.06
C PRO A 86 11.81 5.31 1.06
N GLU A 87 11.56 6.57 0.69
CA GLU A 87 11.89 7.73 1.55
C GLU A 87 10.67 8.52 2.03
N CYS A 88 9.50 8.32 1.41
CA CYS A 88 8.34 9.19 1.60
C CYS A 88 7.17 8.37 2.13
N ASN A 89 6.22 9.03 2.79
CA ASN A 89 5.01 8.41 3.29
C ASN A 89 3.98 8.22 2.16
N THR A 90 4.34 7.50 1.10
CA THR A 90 3.48 7.26 -0.07
C THR A 90 3.39 5.78 -0.39
N ILE A 91 2.19 5.29 -0.69
CA ILE A 91 1.91 3.90 -1.04
C ILE A 91 1.34 3.87 -2.45
N PHE A 92 1.79 2.92 -3.25
CA PHE A 92 1.36 2.66 -4.62
C PHE A 92 0.60 1.34 -4.65
N PHE A 93 -0.57 1.36 -5.29
CA PHE A 93 -1.44 0.19 -5.42
C PHE A 93 -2.39 0.36 -6.60
N THR A 94 -3.00 -0.75 -7.02
CA THR A 94 -4.11 -0.76 -7.98
C THR A 94 -5.43 -1.08 -7.30
N ALA A 95 -6.52 -0.54 -7.84
CA ALA A 95 -7.89 -0.80 -7.41
C ALA A 95 -8.82 -0.98 -8.61
N GLY A 96 -10.06 -1.40 -8.35
CA GLY A 96 -11.09 -1.53 -9.40
C GLY A 96 -10.73 -2.62 -10.39
N CYS A 97 -10.73 -3.88 -9.93
CA CYS A 97 -10.28 -5.03 -10.73
C CYS A 97 -8.82 -4.87 -11.22
N TYR A 98 -7.97 -4.27 -10.37
CA TYR A 98 -6.57 -3.97 -10.66
C TYR A 98 -6.32 -2.99 -11.83
N THR A 99 -7.35 -2.36 -12.39
CA THR A 99 -7.21 -1.51 -13.59
C THR A 99 -6.80 -0.07 -13.28
N THR A 100 -6.99 0.41 -12.05
CA THR A 100 -6.69 1.82 -11.72
C THR A 100 -5.42 1.90 -10.90
N PHE A 101 -4.35 2.42 -11.48
CA PHE A 101 -3.10 2.68 -10.76
C PHE A 101 -3.16 4.01 -10.01
N MET A 102 -2.90 3.97 -8.71
CA MET A 102 -2.97 5.13 -7.84
C MET A 102 -1.85 5.15 -6.78
N CYS A 103 -1.66 6.33 -6.20
CA CYS A 103 -0.86 6.49 -5.00
C CYS A 103 -1.67 7.16 -3.88
N TYR A 104 -1.30 6.84 -2.65
CA TYR A 104 -1.85 7.45 -1.46
C TYR A 104 -0.74 8.07 -0.63
N ASN A 105 -0.82 9.38 -0.38
CA ASN A 105 0.08 10.12 0.49
C ASN A 105 -0.48 10.13 1.92
N MET A 106 0.24 9.54 2.88
CA MET A 106 -0.21 9.42 4.27
C MET A 106 -0.15 10.75 5.04
N ASP A 107 0.77 11.65 4.68
CA ASP A 107 0.93 12.96 5.33
C ASP A 107 -0.23 13.88 4.96
N LEU A 108 -0.56 13.94 3.67
CA LEU A 108 -1.66 14.75 3.15
C LEU A 108 -3.03 14.06 3.26
N ARG A 109 -3.03 12.75 3.51
CA ARG A 109 -4.22 11.89 3.52
C ARG A 109 -5.02 11.97 2.22
N GLN A 110 -4.30 11.95 1.10
CA GLN A 110 -4.88 12.12 -0.23
C GLN A 110 -4.50 10.97 -1.14
N VAL A 111 -5.49 10.48 -1.88
CA VAL A 111 -5.29 9.57 -3.01
C VAL A 111 -5.14 10.37 -4.30
N LYS A 112 -4.33 9.87 -5.22
CA LYS A 112 -4.21 10.39 -6.58
C LYS A 112 -4.21 9.23 -7.56
N VAL A 113 -5.09 9.28 -8.55
CA VAL A 113 -5.03 8.40 -9.72
C VAL A 113 -3.84 8.82 -10.58
N ILE A 114 -2.98 7.86 -10.89
CA ILE A 114 -1.82 8.06 -11.76
C ILE A 114 -2.21 7.72 -13.19
N SER A 115 -2.80 6.55 -13.41
CA SER A 115 -3.24 6.09 -14.73
C SER A 115 -4.25 4.94 -14.63
N ASN A 116 -4.95 4.68 -15.73
CA ASN A 116 -5.68 3.42 -15.91
C ASN A 116 -4.78 2.45 -16.70
N LEU A 117 -4.86 1.18 -16.35
CA LEU A 117 -4.12 0.06 -16.93
C LEU A 117 -5.07 -0.74 -17.80
N GLU A 118 -4.62 -1.09 -19.01
CA GLU A 118 -5.40 -1.91 -19.93
C GLU A 118 -5.51 -3.37 -19.46
N ASP A 119 -4.43 -3.88 -18.84
CA ASP A 119 -4.39 -5.20 -18.23
C ASP A 119 -3.70 -5.09 -16.86
N GLY A 120 -4.52 -5.13 -15.81
CA GLY A 120 -4.12 -4.85 -14.43
C GLY A 120 -3.56 -6.05 -13.66
N GLN A 121 -3.25 -7.16 -14.33
CA GLN A 121 -2.90 -8.36 -13.58
C GLN A 121 -1.44 -8.27 -13.04
N PRO A 122 -1.21 -8.59 -11.75
CA PRO A 122 0.13 -8.65 -11.16
C PRO A 122 1.02 -9.70 -11.85
N PRO A 123 2.36 -9.62 -11.72
CA PRO A 123 3.10 -8.82 -10.75
C PRO A 123 3.47 -7.41 -11.23
N TYR A 124 3.28 -6.44 -10.33
CA TYR A 124 3.84 -5.10 -10.45
C TYR A 124 5.22 -5.09 -9.80
N LEU A 125 6.27 -4.99 -10.61
CA LEU A 125 7.64 -4.95 -10.11
C LEU A 125 8.11 -3.51 -10.05
N PRO A 126 8.32 -2.93 -8.85
CA PRO A 126 8.99 -1.63 -8.76
C PRO A 126 10.37 -1.78 -9.39
N TYR A 127 10.70 -0.90 -10.33
CA TYR A 127 12.04 -0.83 -10.89
C TYR A 127 13.02 -0.57 -9.75
N VAL A 128 13.91 -1.53 -9.49
CA VAL A 128 15.04 -1.37 -8.56
C VAL A 128 16.26 -1.11 -9.42
N PRO A 129 16.72 0.15 -9.55
CA PRO A 129 17.96 0.42 -10.28
C PRO A 129 19.10 -0.34 -9.61
N LEU A 130 19.88 -1.08 -10.39
CA LEU A 130 21.11 -1.71 -9.90
C LEU A 130 22.17 -0.60 -9.73
N TYR A 131 22.28 -0.06 -8.52
CA TYR A 131 23.27 0.98 -8.19
C TYR A 131 24.74 0.52 -8.28
N ALA A 132 25.00 -0.76 -8.56
CA ALA A 132 26.36 -1.27 -8.77
C ALA A 132 27.05 -0.62 -9.98
N GLU A 133 26.29 -0.06 -10.92
CA GLU A 133 26.83 0.59 -12.14
C GLU A 133 26.99 2.11 -11.99
N LEU A 134 26.58 2.72 -10.86
CA LEU A 134 26.68 4.17 -10.68
C LEU A 134 28.07 4.65 -10.23
N GLN A 135 29.00 3.74 -9.88
CA GLN A 135 30.40 4.10 -9.64
C GLN A 135 31.18 4.43 -10.92
N SER A 136 30.62 4.22 -12.12
CA SER A 136 31.27 4.59 -13.39
C SER A 136 30.86 5.96 -13.95
N LEU A 137 30.00 6.72 -13.26
CA LEU A 137 29.66 8.10 -13.63
C LEU A 137 30.19 9.08 -12.59
N GLN A 138 31.52 9.18 -12.53
CA GLN A 138 32.17 10.41 -12.11
C GLN A 138 32.18 11.34 -13.34
N ILE A 139 31.27 12.31 -13.36
CA ILE A 139 31.36 13.49 -14.24
C ILE A 139 32.20 14.53 -13.52
#